data_AF-A0A6J8CFZ5-F1
#
_entry.id   AF-A0A6J8CFZ5-F1
#
_cell.length_a   1.000
_cell.length_b   1.000
_cell.length_c   1.000
_cell.angle_alpha   90.00
_cell.angle_beta   90.00
_cell.angle_gamma   90.00
#
_symmetry.space_group_name_H-M   'P 1'
#
loop_
_entity.id
_entity.type
_entity.pdbx_description
1 polymer ?
#
loop_
_entity_poly.entity_id
_entity_poly.type
_entity_poly.pdbx_seq_one_letter_code
_entity_poly.pdbx_strand_id
1 'polypeptide(L)'
;MAPNHLWHIDSNHKLVRWRFITLGGIDGFSRLIVYLHCRDNNTSVTVLSSFFSGIANFGIPLRVWSDKGLENVSVEDFMLTKHGDGSMITGPSTHNQRIERLLRDVYEGVLCYFYNLFYHMEDQGILDLLNELHLVTLHYIYMGEINRRLD
;
A
#
# COMPACT_ATOMS: atom_id res chain seq x y z
N MET A 1 -3.27 9.51 22.52
CA MET A 1 -3.05 8.30 21.69
C MET A 1 -1.78 7.62 22.16
N ALA A 2 -1.70 6.30 22.06
CA ALA A 2 -0.53 5.49 22.39
C ALA A 2 -0.09 4.70 21.14
N PRO A 3 1.14 4.14 21.11
CA PRO A 3 1.55 3.27 20.01
C PRO A 3 0.57 2.10 19.82
N ASN A 4 0.39 1.67 18.57
CA ASN A 4 -0.46 0.54 18.18
C ASN A 4 -1.97 0.74 18.52
N HIS A 5 -2.40 1.99 18.70
CA HIS A 5 -3.80 2.31 18.96
C HIS A 5 -4.59 2.49 17.67
N LEU A 6 -4.03 3.17 16.67
CA LEU A 6 -4.71 3.48 15.43
C LEU A 6 -3.71 3.35 14.28
N TRP A 7 -3.93 2.41 13.38
CA TRP A 7 -3.18 2.35 12.13
C TRP A 7 -3.96 3.05 11.03
N HIS A 8 -3.27 3.84 10.23
CA HIS A 8 -3.79 4.45 9.02
C HIS A 8 -3.30 3.63 7.84
N ILE A 9 -4.23 3.12 7.02
CA ILE A 9 -3.90 2.30 5.85
C ILE A 9 -4.43 2.96 4.57
N ASP A 10 -3.71 2.79 3.47
CA ASP A 10 -4.10 3.27 2.14
C ASP A 10 -3.28 2.59 1.03
N SER A 11 -3.77 2.72 -0.21
CA SER A 11 -3.13 2.25 -1.44
C SER A 11 -2.62 3.42 -2.27
N ASN A 12 -1.35 3.41 -2.62
CA ASN A 12 -0.74 4.36 -3.54
C ASN A 12 -0.77 3.82 -4.98
N HIS A 13 -1.40 4.60 -5.87
CA HIS A 13 -1.60 4.27 -7.27
C HIS A 13 -0.63 4.99 -8.23
N LYS A 14 0.48 5.56 -7.76
CA LYS A 14 1.43 6.32 -8.62
C LYS A 14 2.03 5.50 -9.76
N LEU A 15 2.16 4.17 -9.60
CA LEU A 15 2.65 3.26 -10.63
C LEU A 15 1.54 2.39 -11.26
N VAL A 16 0.26 2.74 -11.06
CA VAL A 16 -0.88 1.92 -11.50
C VAL A 16 -0.93 1.71 -13.01
N ARG A 17 -0.35 2.65 -13.79
CA ARG A 17 -0.19 2.53 -15.25
C ARG A 17 0.52 1.24 -15.65
N TRP A 18 1.52 0.82 -14.87
CA TRP A 18 2.29 -0.40 -15.10
C TRP A 18 1.81 -1.55 -14.21
N ARG A 19 0.59 -1.45 -13.68
CA ARG A 19 -0.06 -2.44 -12.79
C ARG A 19 0.67 -2.67 -11.46
N PHE A 20 1.47 -1.73 -10.99
CA PHE A 20 2.03 -1.75 -9.63
C PHE A 20 1.21 -0.86 -8.69
N ILE A 21 0.92 -1.37 -7.50
CA ILE A 21 0.20 -0.68 -6.43
C ILE A 21 1.01 -0.83 -5.14
N THR A 22 1.25 0.28 -4.43
CA THR A 22 1.97 0.24 -3.15
C THR A 22 0.98 0.35 -2.00
N LEU A 23 0.86 -0.71 -1.21
CA LEU A 23 0.00 -0.77 -0.03
C LEU A 23 0.81 -0.32 1.19
N GLY A 24 0.30 0.67 1.92
CA GLY A 24 0.99 1.24 3.08
C GLY A 24 0.13 1.17 4.34
N GLY A 25 0.80 1.01 5.48
CA GLY A 25 0.24 1.19 6.80
C GLY A 25 1.18 1.99 7.69
N ILE A 26 0.64 2.92 8.47
CA ILE A 26 1.41 3.72 9.43
C ILE A 26 0.70 3.79 10.78
N ASP A 27 1.45 3.59 11.86
CA ASP A 27 0.93 3.84 13.20
C ASP A 27 0.70 5.34 13.40
N GLY A 28 -0.54 5.67 13.76
CA GLY A 28 -0.98 7.02 14.00
C GLY A 28 -0.10 7.70 15.02
N PHE A 29 0.17 7.12 16.18
CA PHE A 29 0.90 7.83 17.24
C PHE A 29 2.39 8.00 16.94
N SER A 30 3.10 6.90 16.68
CA SER A 30 4.55 6.84 16.57
C SER A 30 5.10 7.24 15.20
N ARG A 31 4.26 7.27 14.16
CA ARG A 31 4.67 7.40 12.74
C ARG A 31 5.49 6.23 12.22
N LEU A 32 5.55 5.13 12.97
CA LEU A 32 6.16 3.89 12.51
C LEU A 32 5.40 3.36 11.30
N ILE A 33 6.13 3.09 10.22
CA ILE A 33 5.58 2.39 9.05
C ILE A 33 5.43 0.92 9.46
N VAL A 34 4.19 0.44 9.51
CA VAL A 34 3.89 -0.92 9.99
C VAL A 34 3.98 -1.96 8.87
N TYR A 35 3.77 -1.54 7.63
CA TYR A 35 4.10 -2.28 6.43
C TYR A 35 4.13 -1.34 5.22
N LEU A 36 4.89 -1.70 4.20
CA LEU A 36 4.94 -0.99 2.92
C LEU A 36 5.29 -1.99 1.81
N HIS A 37 4.30 -2.37 1.00
CA HIS A 37 4.44 -3.46 0.02
C HIS A 37 4.00 -3.03 -1.36
N CYS A 38 4.82 -3.28 -2.36
CA CYS A 38 4.43 -3.21 -3.77
C CYS A 38 3.79 -4.54 -4.20
N ARG A 39 2.61 -4.44 -4.82
CA ARG A 39 1.77 -5.56 -5.28
C ARG A 39 1.28 -5.28 -6.70
N ASP A 40 0.79 -6.32 -7.36
CA ASP A 40 0.20 -6.27 -8.71
C ASP A 40 -1.31 -5.98 -8.72
N ASN A 41 -1.95 -6.00 -7.55
CA ASN A 41 -3.38 -5.75 -7.39
C ASN A 41 -3.72 -5.19 -5.99
N ASN A 42 -4.90 -4.61 -5.84
CA ASN A 42 -5.45 -4.09 -4.59
C ASN A 42 -6.72 -4.85 -4.16
N THR A 43 -6.78 -6.16 -4.39
CA THR A 43 -7.91 -6.97 -3.90
C THR A 43 -7.93 -6.99 -2.37
N SER A 44 -9.11 -7.21 -1.79
CA SER A 44 -9.26 -7.23 -0.33
C SER A 44 -8.38 -8.28 0.36
N VAL A 45 -8.16 -9.42 -0.30
CA VAL A 45 -7.25 -10.48 0.17
C VAL A 45 -5.79 -10.00 0.18
N THR A 46 -5.37 -9.25 -0.84
CA THR A 46 -4.00 -8.75 -0.95
C THR A 46 -3.71 -7.63 0.06
N VAL A 47 -4.70 -6.76 0.29
CA VAL A 47 -4.65 -5.74 1.36
C VAL A 47 -4.57 -6.42 2.73
N LEU A 48 -5.43 -7.41 2.99
CA LEU A 48 -5.40 -8.17 4.25
C LEU A 48 -4.05 -8.88 4.47
N SER A 49 -3.48 -9.50 3.43
CA SER A 49 -2.17 -10.16 3.52
C SER A 49 -1.06 -9.16 3.92
N SER A 50 -1.08 -7.97 3.34
CA SER A 50 -0.13 -6.91 3.69
C SER A 50 -0.34 -6.41 5.12
N PHE A 51 -1.60 -6.24 5.54
CA PHE A 51 -1.96 -5.90 6.91
C PHE A 51 -1.48 -6.95 7.93
N PHE A 52 -1.63 -8.24 7.62
CA PHE A 52 -1.13 -9.33 8.46
C PHE A 52 0.39 -9.34 8.61
N SER A 53 1.14 -8.92 7.58
CA SER A 53 2.60 -8.76 7.72
C SER A 53 2.97 -7.70 8.77
N GLY A 54 2.20 -6.61 8.87
CA GLY A 54 2.38 -5.62 9.93
C GLY A 54 2.00 -6.18 11.30
N ILE A 55 0.88 -6.90 11.39
CA ILE A 55 0.45 -7.56 12.64
C ILE A 55 1.50 -8.53 13.16
N ALA A 56 2.15 -9.30 12.28
CA ALA A 56 3.17 -10.25 12.68
C ALA A 56 4.35 -9.58 13.41
N ASN A 57 4.66 -8.33 13.07
CA ASN A 57 5.77 -7.57 13.66
C ASN A 57 5.35 -6.72 14.88
N PHE A 58 4.16 -6.13 14.85
CA PHE A 58 3.75 -5.09 15.81
C PHE A 58 2.51 -5.44 16.64
N GLY A 59 1.89 -6.59 16.39
CA GLY A 59 0.63 -7.00 16.99
C GLY A 59 -0.59 -6.37 16.30
N ILE A 60 -1.77 -6.75 16.75
CA ILE A 60 -3.05 -6.23 16.20
C ILE A 60 -3.27 -4.82 16.77
N PRO A 61 -3.52 -3.79 15.93
CA PRO A 61 -3.85 -2.46 16.43
C PRO A 61 -5.22 -2.45 17.10
N LEU A 62 -5.47 -1.52 18.02
CA LEU A 62 -6.82 -1.39 18.60
C LEU A 62 -7.86 -0.94 17.56
N ARG A 63 -7.44 -0.09 16.61
CA ARG A 63 -8.28 0.45 15.55
C ARG A 63 -7.52 0.62 14.24
N VAL A 64 -8.26 0.62 13.13
CA VAL A 64 -7.77 0.93 11.80
C VAL A 64 -8.59 2.08 11.21
N TRP A 65 -7.91 3.02 10.57
CA TRP A 65 -8.49 4.06 9.73
C TRP A 65 -8.18 3.75 8.27
N SER A 66 -9.20 3.72 7.42
CA SER A 66 -9.05 3.68 5.97
C SER A 66 -10.07 4.56 5.27
N ASP A 67 -9.89 4.72 3.98
CA ASP A 67 -10.92 5.27 3.12
C ASP A 67 -12.02 4.22 2.87
N LYS A 68 -13.18 4.67 2.42
CA LYS A 68 -14.26 3.78 1.99
C LYS A 68 -13.87 3.12 0.67
N GLY A 69 -13.56 1.83 0.72
CA GLY A 69 -13.17 1.07 -0.46
C GLY A 69 -13.40 -0.43 -0.27
N LEU A 70 -13.75 -1.13 -1.36
CA LEU A 70 -14.01 -2.57 -1.35
C LEU A 70 -12.73 -3.36 -1.03
N GLU A 71 -11.56 -2.78 -1.31
CA GLU A 71 -10.26 -3.33 -0.99
C GLU A 71 -10.02 -3.45 0.53
N ASN A 72 -10.74 -2.69 1.36
CA ASN A 72 -10.53 -2.69 2.81
C ASN A 72 -11.50 -3.64 3.56
N VAL A 73 -12.49 -4.23 2.87
CA VAL A 73 -13.56 -5.04 3.49
C VAL A 73 -13.02 -6.23 4.28
N SER A 74 -11.98 -6.91 3.79
CA SER A 74 -11.40 -8.05 4.52
C SER A 74 -10.61 -7.63 5.77
N VAL A 75 -10.04 -6.41 5.79
CA VAL A 75 -9.43 -5.85 7.00
C VAL A 75 -10.51 -5.42 7.99
N GLU A 76 -11.58 -4.80 7.50
CA GLU A 76 -12.74 -4.41 8.30
C GLU A 76 -13.35 -5.62 9.01
N ASP A 77 -13.68 -6.68 8.27
CA ASP A 77 -14.25 -7.92 8.84
C ASP A 77 -13.34 -8.55 9.90
N PHE A 78 -12.04 -8.60 9.64
CA PHE A 78 -11.06 -9.07 10.62
C PHE A 78 -11.05 -8.21 11.89
N MET A 79 -11.01 -6.88 11.75
CA MET A 79 -10.96 -5.96 12.89
C MET A 79 -12.24 -5.99 13.72
N LEU A 80 -13.41 -6.04 13.07
CA LEU A 80 -14.70 -6.22 13.73
C LEU A 80 -14.75 -7.54 14.51
N THR A 81 -14.23 -8.62 13.93
CA THR A 81 -14.14 -9.92 14.61
C THR A 81 -13.20 -9.88 15.83
N LYS A 82 -12.11 -9.12 15.78
CA LYS A 82 -11.11 -9.06 16.87
C LYS A 82 -11.44 -8.08 17.98
N HIS A 83 -12.00 -6.92 17.63
CA HIS A 83 -12.15 -5.79 18.55
C HIS A 83 -13.57 -5.21 18.60
N GLY A 84 -14.51 -5.71 17.79
CA GLY A 84 -15.91 -5.28 17.78
C GLY A 84 -16.12 -3.92 17.13
N ASP A 85 -17.29 -3.34 17.38
CA ASP A 85 -17.71 -2.07 16.78
C ASP A 85 -16.76 -0.92 17.11
N GLY A 86 -16.49 -0.07 16.11
CA GLY A 86 -15.57 1.07 16.24
C GLY A 86 -14.08 0.72 16.16
N SER A 87 -13.75 -0.55 15.89
CA SER A 87 -12.39 -1.00 15.54
C SER A 87 -11.99 -0.60 14.12
N MET A 88 -12.96 -0.46 13.21
CA MET A 88 -12.78 0.10 11.89
C MET A 88 -13.38 1.50 11.82
N ILE A 89 -12.60 2.46 11.33
CA ILE A 89 -13.04 3.82 11.10
C ILE A 89 -12.87 4.13 9.62
N THR A 90 -13.96 4.53 8.97
CA THR A 90 -13.92 4.95 7.57
C THR A 90 -14.29 6.42 7.45
N GLY A 91 -13.54 7.14 6.61
CA GLY A 91 -13.78 8.55 6.38
C GLY A 91 -13.19 9.01 5.03
N PRO A 92 -13.31 10.31 4.71
CA PRO A 92 -12.70 10.85 3.51
C PRO A 92 -11.16 10.80 3.60
N SER A 93 -10.50 10.61 2.46
CA SER A 93 -9.04 10.61 2.31
C SER A 93 -8.37 11.82 2.96
N THR A 94 -9.02 12.97 2.91
CA THR A 94 -8.55 14.25 3.48
C THR A 94 -8.29 14.22 5.00
N HIS A 95 -8.85 13.24 5.71
CA HIS A 95 -8.62 13.02 7.14
C HIS A 95 -7.50 12.00 7.40
N ASN A 96 -7.11 11.23 6.38
CA ASN A 96 -6.04 10.24 6.41
C ASN A 96 -4.65 10.87 6.13
N GLN A 97 -4.43 12.10 6.59
CA GLN A 97 -3.24 12.91 6.26
C GLN A 97 -1.91 12.23 6.61
N ARG A 98 -1.91 11.31 7.58
CA ARG A 98 -0.71 10.61 8.03
C ARG A 98 -0.20 9.64 6.96
N ILE A 99 -1.09 8.82 6.40
CA ILE A 99 -0.71 7.88 5.34
C ILE A 99 -0.52 8.63 4.01
N GLU A 100 -1.34 9.64 3.70
CA GLU A 100 -1.15 10.45 2.48
C GLU A 100 0.23 11.12 2.44
N ARG A 101 0.71 11.61 3.60
CA ARG A 101 2.08 12.16 3.70
C ARG A 101 3.14 11.09 3.51
N LEU A 102 2.99 9.93 4.17
CA LEU A 102 3.93 8.82 3.96
C LEU A 102 3.99 8.43 2.48
N LEU A 103 2.84 8.26 1.82
CA LEU A 103 2.78 7.85 0.42
C LEU A 103 3.40 8.89 -0.53
N ARG A 104 3.38 10.17 -0.16
CA ARG A 104 4.13 11.23 -0.85
C ARG A 104 5.63 11.05 -0.69
N ASP A 105 6.10 10.85 0.54
CA ASP A 105 7.53 10.65 0.84
C ASP A 105 8.06 9.37 0.14
N VAL A 106 7.27 8.30 0.12
CA VAL A 106 7.57 7.04 -0.61
C VAL A 106 7.65 7.27 -2.11
N TYR A 107 6.77 8.09 -2.68
CA TYR A 107 6.86 8.45 -4.08
C TYR A 107 8.13 9.22 -4.39
N GLU A 108 8.40 10.29 -3.64
CA GLU A 108 9.56 11.15 -3.87
C GLU A 108 10.89 10.40 -3.64
N GLY A 109 10.96 9.55 -2.63
CA GLY A 109 12.17 8.83 -2.25
C GLY A 109 12.44 7.55 -3.04
N VAL A 110 11.39 6.84 -3.49
CA VAL A 110 11.54 5.51 -4.10
C VAL A 110 10.84 5.40 -5.46
N LEU A 111 9.54 5.64 -5.50
CA LEU A 111 8.74 5.29 -6.69
C LEU A 111 8.99 6.23 -7.88
N CYS A 112 9.42 7.47 -7.65
CA CYS A 112 9.72 8.46 -8.70
C CYS A 112 10.80 7.95 -9.66
N TYR A 113 11.79 7.22 -9.15
CA TYR A 113 12.81 6.57 -9.98
C TYR A 113 12.18 5.59 -10.97
N PHE A 114 11.35 4.66 -10.49
CA PHE A 114 10.70 3.66 -11.33
C PHE A 114 9.68 4.28 -12.27
N TYR A 115 8.95 5.29 -11.82
CA TYR A 115 8.03 6.08 -12.64
C TYR A 115 8.75 6.63 -13.87
N ASN A 116 9.87 7.33 -13.68
CA ASN A 116 10.64 7.91 -14.78
C ASN A 116 11.28 6.82 -15.66
N LEU A 117 11.80 5.75 -15.04
CA LEU A 117 12.40 4.64 -15.77
C LEU A 117 11.40 3.95 -16.69
N PHE A 118 10.19 3.65 -16.20
CA PHE A 118 9.19 2.94 -16.99
C PHE A 118 8.64 3.81 -18.12
N TYR A 119 8.43 5.12 -17.88
CA TYR A 119 8.13 6.05 -18.97
C TYR A 119 9.23 6.09 -20.02
N HIS A 120 10.49 6.16 -19.61
CA HIS A 120 11.61 6.11 -20.54
C HIS A 120 11.63 4.81 -21.36
N MET A 121 11.33 3.66 -20.74
CA MET A 121 11.23 2.39 -21.46
C MET A 121 10.08 2.37 -22.48
N GLU A 122 8.94 3.00 -22.17
CA GLU A 122 7.83 3.19 -23.12
C GLU A 122 8.28 4.07 -24.30
N ASP A 123 8.91 5.21 -24.02
CA ASP A 123 9.38 6.17 -25.04
C ASP A 123 10.42 5.57 -26.00
N GLN A 124 11.25 4.64 -25.50
CA GLN A 124 12.24 3.92 -26.31
C GLN A 124 11.66 2.68 -27.02
N GLY A 125 10.37 2.35 -26.82
CA GLY A 125 9.74 1.17 -27.40
C GLY A 125 10.20 -0.16 -26.78
N ILE A 126 10.87 -0.12 -25.62
CA ILE A 126 11.31 -1.31 -24.87
C ILE A 126 10.11 -1.92 -24.13
N LEU A 127 9.19 -1.09 -23.65
CA LEU A 127 7.99 -1.48 -22.91
C LEU A 127 6.74 -1.13 -23.69
N ASP A 128 5.93 -2.13 -24.02
CA ASP A 128 4.59 -1.96 -24.60
C ASP A 128 3.56 -2.47 -23.59
N LEU A 129 2.68 -1.59 -23.11
CA LEU A 129 1.64 -1.93 -22.13
C LEU A 129 0.49 -2.76 -22.72
N LEU A 130 0.39 -2.85 -24.04
CA LEU A 130 -0.55 -3.73 -24.72
C LEU A 130 0.03 -5.14 -24.91
N ASN A 131 1.33 -5.32 -24.66
CA ASN A 131 2.00 -6.60 -24.74
C ASN A 131 2.13 -7.23 -23.34
N GLU A 132 1.32 -8.25 -23.09
CA GLU A 132 1.31 -8.95 -21.79
C GLU A 132 2.67 -9.59 -21.44
N LEU A 133 3.46 -10.02 -22.43
CA LEU A 133 4.81 -10.54 -22.14
C LEU A 133 5.72 -9.45 -21.59
N HIS A 134 5.62 -8.22 -22.10
CA HIS A 134 6.41 -7.11 -21.59
C HIS A 134 5.98 -6.74 -20.17
N LEU A 135 4.67 -6.71 -19.89
CA LEU A 135 4.16 -6.45 -18.54
C LEU A 135 4.59 -7.55 -17.55
N VAL A 136 4.46 -8.83 -17.89
CA VAL A 136 4.90 -9.93 -17.04
C VAL A 136 6.42 -9.84 -16.78
N THR A 137 7.21 -9.53 -17.81
CA THR A 137 8.66 -9.36 -17.68
C THR A 137 9.01 -8.18 -16.78
N LEU A 138 8.31 -7.05 -16.93
CA LEU A 138 8.47 -5.86 -16.10
C LEU A 138 8.20 -6.20 -14.63
N HIS A 139 7.11 -6.90 -14.34
CA HIS A 139 6.75 -7.35 -13.00
C HIS A 139 7.78 -8.31 -12.42
N TYR A 140 8.21 -9.30 -13.20
CA TYR A 140 9.21 -10.27 -12.77
C TYR A 140 10.53 -9.61 -12.36
N ILE A 141 10.99 -8.61 -13.10
CA ILE A 141 12.25 -7.92 -12.84
C ILE A 141 12.10 -6.91 -11.69
N TYR A 142 11.05 -6.07 -11.73
CA TYR A 142 11.00 -4.88 -10.88
C TYR A 142 10.14 -5.03 -9.63
N MET A 143 9.24 -6.02 -9.52
CA MET A 143 8.43 -6.18 -8.29
C MET A 143 9.31 -6.42 -7.07
N GLY A 144 10.29 -7.33 -7.19
CA GLY A 144 11.24 -7.63 -6.10
C GLY A 144 12.15 -6.44 -5.79
N GLU A 145 12.64 -5.75 -6.83
CA GLU A 145 13.53 -4.59 -6.66
C GLU A 145 12.80 -3.37 -6.05
N ILE A 146 11.53 -3.14 -6.40
CA ILE A 146 10.72 -2.09 -5.77
C ILE A 146 10.54 -2.43 -4.28
N ASN A 147 10.08 -3.65 -3.96
CA ASN A 147 9.90 -4.05 -2.56
C ASN A 147 11.19 -3.94 -1.73
N ARG A 148 12.33 -4.37 -2.29
CA ARG A 148 13.64 -4.23 -1.64
C ARG A 148 14.04 -2.78 -1.33
N ARG A 149 13.53 -1.80 -2.08
CA ARG A 149 13.79 -0.36 -1.82
C ARG A 149 12.75 0.28 -0.91
N LEU A 150 11.63 -0.39 -0.66
CA LEU A 150 10.60 0.05 0.28
C LEU A 150 10.91 -0.38 1.72
N ASP A 151 11.67 -1.47 1.89
CA ASP A 151 12.25 -1.94 3.16
C ASP A 151 13.41 -1.06 3.65
#